data_AF-A0A1Q7MYP3-F1
#
_entry.id   AF-A0A1Q7MYP3-F1
#
_cell.length_a   1.000
_cell.length_b   1.000
_cell.length_c   1.000
_cell.angle_alpha   90.00
_cell.angle_beta   90.00
_cell.angle_gamma   90.00
#
_symmetry.space_group_name_H-M   'P 1'
#
loop_
_entity.id
_entity.type
_entity.pdbx_description
1 polymer ?
#
loop_
_entity_poly.entity_id
_entity_poly.type
_entity_poly.pdbx_seq_one_letter_code
_entity_poly.pdbx_strand_id
1 'polypeptide(L)'
;MRHFTTRILCLAGLPLLVFGLSVAKAAEYQRGAMMRGAQLYISPDPTSAKLSDVERGREVVILETSREWLHVTANVTEERTVTGWMLDKGVVRTSTPDGDKILYGEGVDSEDQASRRRGRQGAAQDAMRLYYRVSEYFPKSPLAGEALYRSADIRWQIEKSDVSARPSAKEREPFLREGMDEKFMKEVIKKFPGTKWADLAAFHLIDNKLCGDWQGSSKCPTKEAEIYEKYGSEHPQSPAAAEALYDAAWRWSALIEIYKTENESKKSEESKSKAIATAQKVVAQSPQTDWGARAQRLLYLIQQKIPTYGNTTE
;
A
#
# COMPACT_ATOMS: atom_id res chain seq x y z
N MET A 1 -48.92 38.56 -68.80
CA MET A 1 -48.13 37.33 -69.03
C MET A 1 -48.45 36.36 -67.89
N ARG A 2 -49.57 35.65 -68.00
CA ARG A 2 -49.72 34.23 -68.41
C ARG A 2 -49.08 33.22 -67.45
N HIS A 3 -49.99 32.52 -66.76
CA HIS A 3 -49.86 31.32 -65.94
C HIS A 3 -48.96 30.21 -66.52
N PHE A 4 -48.28 29.47 -65.62
CA PHE A 4 -47.85 28.07 -65.76
C PHE A 4 -47.83 27.46 -64.34
N THR A 5 -48.85 26.71 -63.91
CA THR A 5 -49.04 25.23 -63.99
C THR A 5 -47.95 24.37 -63.32
N THR A 6 -48.30 23.93 -62.11
CA THR A 6 -48.19 22.58 -61.51
C THR A 6 -47.23 21.56 -62.13
N ARG A 7 -46.27 21.09 -61.34
CA ARG A 7 -45.90 19.66 -61.28
C ARG A 7 -45.65 19.21 -59.84
N ILE A 8 -46.50 18.27 -59.44
CA ILE A 8 -46.43 17.43 -58.25
C ILE A 8 -45.25 16.47 -58.43
N LEU A 9 -44.37 16.36 -57.43
CA LEU A 9 -43.56 15.16 -57.24
C LEU A 9 -43.69 14.71 -55.78
N CYS A 10 -44.42 13.61 -55.61
CA CYS A 10 -44.46 12.81 -54.40
C CYS A 10 -43.05 12.29 -54.09
N LEU A 11 -42.51 12.61 -52.92
CA LEU A 11 -41.45 11.85 -52.29
C LEU A 11 -41.95 11.44 -50.91
N ALA A 12 -42.12 10.12 -50.79
CA ALA A 12 -42.72 9.43 -49.67
C ALA A 12 -42.03 9.77 -48.35
N GLY A 13 -42.83 10.09 -47.33
CA GLY A 13 -42.38 10.22 -45.96
C GLY A 13 -41.93 8.86 -45.42
N LEU A 14 -40.65 8.77 -45.07
CA LEU A 14 -40.14 7.76 -44.15
C LEU A 14 -40.21 8.38 -42.74
N PRO A 15 -40.97 7.83 -41.77
CA PRO A 15 -40.86 8.27 -40.40
C PRO A 15 -39.53 7.73 -39.87
N LEU A 16 -38.58 8.63 -39.60
CA LEU A 16 -37.35 8.31 -38.89
C LEU A 16 -37.75 7.94 -37.44
N LEU A 17 -37.94 6.65 -37.19
CA LEU A 17 -38.11 6.09 -35.85
C LEU A 17 -36.80 6.31 -35.09
N VAL A 18 -36.75 7.39 -34.31
CA VAL A 18 -35.72 7.60 -33.29
C VAL A 18 -35.97 6.56 -32.21
N PHE A 19 -35.35 5.39 -32.35
CA PHE A 19 -35.19 4.45 -31.25
C PHE A 19 -34.34 5.14 -30.19
N GLY A 20 -35.00 5.71 -29.18
CA GLY A 20 -34.36 6.12 -27.94
C GLY A 20 -33.74 4.88 -27.31
N LEU A 21 -32.42 4.74 -27.47
CA LEU A 21 -31.61 3.84 -26.66
C LEU A 21 -31.77 4.27 -25.20
N SER A 22 -32.75 3.69 -24.53
CA SER A 22 -32.83 3.71 -23.08
C SER A 22 -31.63 2.92 -22.58
N VAL A 23 -30.55 3.62 -22.25
CA VAL A 23 -29.46 3.04 -21.47
C VAL A 23 -30.09 2.68 -20.13
N ALA A 24 -30.44 1.40 -19.96
CA ALA A 24 -30.83 0.87 -18.68
C ALA A 24 -29.69 1.20 -17.72
N LYS A 25 -29.95 2.10 -16.76
CA LYS A 25 -29.06 2.27 -15.62
C LYS A 25 -28.95 0.89 -14.98
N ALA A 26 -27.76 0.29 -15.04
CA ALA A 26 -27.47 -0.87 -14.22
C ALA A 26 -27.88 -0.52 -12.80
N ALA A 27 -28.68 -1.37 -12.16
CA ALA A 27 -29.02 -1.19 -10.76
C ALA A 27 -27.69 -1.17 -9.99
N GLU A 28 -27.32 0.00 -9.49
CA GLU A 28 -26.13 0.15 -8.66
C GLU A 28 -26.47 -0.52 -7.33
N TYR A 29 -26.07 -1.79 -7.17
CA TYR A 29 -26.25 -2.49 -5.91
C TYR A 29 -25.56 -1.70 -4.81
N GLN A 30 -26.31 -1.37 -3.75
CA GLN A 30 -25.78 -0.61 -2.64
C GLN A 30 -24.76 -1.46 -1.90
N ARG A 31 -23.52 -0.95 -1.79
CA ARG A 31 -22.42 -1.63 -1.11
C ARG A 31 -22.19 -1.02 0.26
N GLY A 32 -21.69 -1.82 1.18
CA GLY A 32 -21.31 -1.39 2.52
C GLY A 32 -20.10 -2.15 3.04
N ALA A 33 -19.41 -1.53 3.99
CA ALA A 33 -18.29 -2.13 4.70
C ALA A 33 -18.69 -2.41 6.15
N MET A 34 -18.32 -3.58 6.65
CA MET A 34 -18.59 -3.97 8.02
C MET A 34 -17.70 -3.23 9.02
N MET A 35 -18.30 -2.46 9.94
CA MET A 35 -17.60 -1.82 11.07
C MET A 35 -17.33 -2.84 12.19
N ARG A 36 -18.24 -3.79 12.41
CA ARG A 36 -18.03 -4.94 13.32
C ARG A 36 -18.41 -6.22 12.61
N GLY A 37 -17.88 -7.33 13.14
CA GLY A 37 -18.31 -8.64 12.68
C GLY A 37 -19.81 -8.82 12.88
N ALA A 38 -20.47 -9.49 11.93
CA ALA A 38 -21.90 -9.74 11.97
C ALA A 38 -22.21 -11.18 11.54
N GLN A 39 -23.26 -11.75 12.13
CA GLN A 39 -23.76 -13.07 11.77
C GLN A 39 -24.72 -12.98 10.57
N LEU A 40 -24.55 -13.89 9.61
CA LEU A 40 -25.51 -14.16 8.56
C LEU A 40 -26.47 -15.27 8.98
N TYR A 41 -27.74 -15.08 8.66
CA TYR A 41 -28.87 -15.94 8.97
C TYR A 41 -29.60 -16.37 7.71
N ILE A 42 -30.29 -17.51 7.77
CA ILE A 42 -31.10 -17.98 6.64
C ILE A 42 -32.39 -17.16 6.45
N SER A 43 -32.92 -16.57 7.51
CA SER A 43 -34.12 -15.71 7.50
C SER A 43 -33.92 -14.48 8.40
N PRO A 44 -34.72 -13.40 8.24
CA PRO A 44 -34.60 -12.19 9.05
C PRO A 44 -35.17 -12.38 10.47
N ASP A 45 -34.60 -13.32 11.21
CA ASP A 45 -34.97 -13.72 12.57
C ASP A 45 -33.69 -14.15 13.33
N PRO A 46 -33.38 -13.58 14.51
CA PRO A 46 -32.13 -13.89 15.21
C PRO A 46 -32.11 -15.30 15.81
N THR A 47 -33.26 -15.99 15.86
CA THR A 47 -33.39 -17.39 16.28
C THR A 47 -33.24 -18.39 15.14
N SER A 48 -33.16 -17.90 13.90
CA SER A 48 -32.99 -18.75 12.71
C SER A 48 -31.58 -19.35 12.59
N ALA A 49 -31.43 -20.31 11.68
CA ALA A 49 -30.17 -20.98 11.44
C ALA A 49 -29.09 -19.99 10.95
N LYS A 50 -27.92 -20.08 11.57
CA LYS A 50 -26.73 -19.28 11.25
C LYS A 50 -26.01 -19.88 10.06
N LEU A 51 -25.69 -19.06 9.07
CA LEU A 51 -24.99 -19.47 7.84
C LEU A 51 -23.48 -19.26 7.94
N SER A 52 -23.06 -18.07 8.38
CA SER A 52 -21.65 -17.70 8.49
C SER A 52 -21.46 -16.40 9.26
N ASP A 53 -20.21 -16.01 9.50
CA ASP A 53 -19.83 -14.74 10.10
C ASP A 53 -19.10 -13.87 9.07
N VAL A 54 -19.53 -12.61 8.96
CA VAL A 54 -18.85 -11.61 8.14
C VAL A 54 -17.90 -10.85 9.05
N GLU A 55 -16.61 -10.87 8.72
CA GLU A 55 -15.60 -10.16 9.50
C GLU A 55 -15.64 -8.64 9.27
N ARG A 56 -14.97 -7.91 10.16
CA ARG A 56 -14.80 -6.46 10.05
C ARG A 56 -14.02 -6.07 8.79
N GLY A 57 -14.39 -4.95 8.18
CA GLY A 57 -13.86 -4.42 6.93
C GLY A 57 -14.28 -5.19 5.67
N ARG A 58 -14.94 -6.35 5.80
CA ARG A 58 -15.48 -7.08 4.64
C ARG A 58 -16.57 -6.25 3.96
N GLU A 59 -16.63 -6.38 2.65
CA GLU A 59 -17.70 -5.78 1.86
C GLU A 59 -18.95 -6.67 1.94
N VAL A 60 -20.10 -6.00 2.02
CA VAL A 60 -21.42 -6.58 1.84
C VAL A 60 -22.12 -5.86 0.69
N VAL A 61 -22.74 -6.62 -0.20
CA VAL A 61 -23.60 -6.11 -1.28
C VAL A 61 -25.04 -6.28 -0.82
N ILE A 62 -25.76 -5.17 -0.68
CA ILE A 62 -27.13 -5.14 -0.18
C ILE A 62 -28.07 -5.44 -1.35
N LEU A 63 -28.82 -6.53 -1.23
CA LEU A 63 -29.82 -6.98 -2.20
C LEU A 63 -31.20 -6.40 -1.87
N GLU A 64 -31.56 -6.43 -0.60
CA GLU A 64 -32.85 -5.98 -0.08
C GLU A 64 -32.71 -5.46 1.36
N THR A 65 -33.57 -4.50 1.74
CA THR A 65 -33.71 -4.03 3.11
C THR A 65 -35.14 -4.31 3.60
N SER A 66 -35.28 -4.96 4.74
CA SER A 66 -36.57 -5.28 5.36
C SER A 66 -36.54 -4.93 6.85
N ARG A 67 -37.21 -3.83 7.22
CA ARG A 67 -37.21 -3.27 8.59
C ARG A 67 -35.78 -3.07 9.10
N GLU A 68 -35.36 -3.84 10.11
CA GLU A 68 -34.02 -3.80 10.71
C GLU A 68 -33.04 -4.82 10.12
N TRP A 69 -33.42 -5.48 9.03
CA TRP A 69 -32.65 -6.54 8.38
C TRP A 69 -32.20 -6.15 6.98
N LEU A 70 -31.01 -6.61 6.61
CA LEU A 70 -30.45 -6.56 5.27
C LEU A 70 -30.31 -7.97 4.73
N HIS A 71 -30.82 -8.20 3.52
CA HIS A 71 -30.45 -9.36 2.73
C HIS A 71 -29.22 -8.99 1.92
N VAL A 72 -28.10 -9.65 2.20
CA VAL A 72 -26.80 -9.29 1.63
C VAL A 72 -26.12 -10.48 0.98
N THR A 73 -25.27 -10.21 -0.01
CA THR A 73 -24.18 -11.11 -0.39
C THR A 73 -22.89 -10.57 0.21
N ALA A 74 -22.24 -11.36 1.07
CA ALA A 74 -21.04 -10.97 1.78
C ALA A 74 -19.85 -11.85 1.42
N ASN A 75 -18.68 -11.24 1.31
CA ASN A 75 -17.42 -11.98 1.17
C ASN A 75 -16.99 -12.46 2.57
N VAL A 76 -17.15 -13.75 2.86
CA VAL A 76 -16.77 -14.35 4.14
C VAL A 76 -15.27 -14.65 4.14
N THR A 77 -14.75 -15.16 3.01
CA THR A 77 -13.32 -15.33 2.76
C THR A 77 -12.97 -14.66 1.42
N GLU A 78 -11.73 -14.78 0.95
CA GLU A 78 -11.35 -14.29 -0.39
C GLU A 78 -12.01 -15.09 -1.52
N GLU A 79 -12.31 -16.36 -1.28
CA GLU A 79 -12.87 -17.30 -2.28
C GLU A 79 -14.35 -17.63 -2.04
N ARG A 80 -14.88 -17.30 -0.86
CA ARG A 80 -16.23 -17.70 -0.44
C ARG A 80 -17.13 -16.49 -0.23
N THR A 81 -18.18 -16.42 -1.04
CA THR A 81 -19.30 -15.51 -0.85
C THR A 81 -20.50 -16.25 -0.27
N VAL A 82 -21.20 -15.62 0.68
CA VAL A 82 -22.42 -16.18 1.29
C VAL A 82 -23.53 -15.14 1.19
N THR A 83 -24.70 -15.58 0.75
CA THR A 83 -25.92 -14.77 0.74
C THR A 83 -26.77 -15.12 1.95
N GLY A 84 -27.23 -14.11 2.69
CA GLY A 84 -28.03 -14.30 3.89
C GLY A 84 -28.55 -13.00 4.47
N TRP A 85 -29.33 -13.13 5.54
CA TRP A 85 -29.89 -12.01 6.29
C TRP A 85 -28.98 -11.60 7.43
N MET A 86 -28.84 -10.31 7.67
CA MET A 86 -28.16 -9.77 8.83
C MET A 86 -28.87 -8.53 9.36
N LEU A 87 -28.60 -8.15 10.59
CA LEU A 87 -29.11 -6.88 11.13
C LEU A 87 -28.47 -5.70 10.39
N ASP A 88 -29.26 -4.66 10.11
CA ASP A 88 -28.80 -3.36 9.60
C ASP A 88 -28.10 -2.56 10.70
N LYS A 89 -27.02 -3.13 11.25
CA LYS A 89 -26.22 -2.55 12.32
C LYS A 89 -24.75 -2.73 11.99
N GLY A 90 -24.01 -1.62 12.01
CA GLY A 90 -22.57 -1.64 11.76
C GLY A 90 -22.19 -1.80 10.29
N VAL A 91 -23.09 -1.48 9.35
CA VAL A 91 -22.77 -1.41 7.91
C VAL A 91 -22.56 0.05 7.53
N VAL A 92 -21.35 0.41 7.11
CA VAL A 92 -21.04 1.75 6.59
C VAL A 92 -21.17 1.74 5.08
N ARG A 93 -22.21 2.42 4.59
CA ARG A 93 -22.47 2.66 3.15
C ARG A 93 -21.80 3.96 2.70
N THR A 94 -21.64 4.15 1.39
CA THR A 94 -21.16 5.41 0.78
C THR A 94 -22.04 6.63 1.13
N SER A 95 -23.31 6.41 1.45
CA SER A 95 -24.26 7.44 1.90
C SER A 95 -24.21 7.73 3.41
N THR A 96 -23.41 7.01 4.18
CA THR A 96 -23.31 7.20 5.64
C THR A 96 -22.62 8.53 5.92
N PRO A 97 -23.23 9.44 6.71
CA PRO A 97 -22.56 10.67 7.16
C PRO A 97 -21.24 10.34 7.85
N ASP A 98 -20.17 11.05 7.48
CA ASP A 98 -18.81 10.84 8.02
C ASP A 98 -18.31 9.36 7.93
N GLY A 99 -18.82 8.61 6.94
CA GLY A 99 -18.48 7.19 6.78
C GLY A 99 -16.98 6.93 6.58
N ASP A 100 -16.27 7.86 5.96
CA ASP A 100 -14.81 7.84 5.83
C ASP A 100 -14.11 7.87 7.20
N LYS A 101 -14.50 8.81 8.08
CA LYS A 101 -13.96 8.94 9.43
C LYS A 101 -14.31 7.74 10.30
N ILE A 102 -15.52 7.20 10.17
CA ILE A 102 -15.97 6.02 10.93
C ILE A 102 -15.12 4.80 10.57
N LEU A 103 -14.95 4.50 9.28
CA LEU A 103 -14.14 3.36 8.84
C LEU A 103 -12.67 3.56 9.15
N TYR A 104 -12.15 4.78 8.95
CA TYR A 104 -10.76 5.11 9.26
C TYR A 104 -10.49 4.95 10.76
N GLY A 105 -11.35 5.46 11.63
CA GLY A 105 -11.21 5.36 13.08
C GLY A 105 -11.22 3.91 13.58
N GLU A 106 -12.12 3.07 13.09
CA GLU A 106 -12.11 1.64 13.43
C GLU A 106 -10.86 0.92 12.86
N GLY A 107 -10.32 1.41 11.74
CA GLY A 107 -9.03 0.98 11.20
C GLY A 107 -7.89 1.26 12.16
N VAL A 108 -7.85 2.48 12.73
CA VAL A 108 -6.88 2.90 13.75
C VAL A 108 -6.95 2.01 14.98
N ASP A 109 -8.14 1.77 15.52
CA ASP A 109 -8.33 0.91 16.68
C ASP A 109 -7.91 -0.54 16.41
N SER A 110 -8.17 -1.04 15.21
CA SER A 110 -7.78 -2.39 14.80
C SER A 110 -6.26 -2.51 14.62
N GLU A 111 -5.60 -1.49 14.07
CA GLU A 111 -4.15 -1.47 13.91
C GLU A 111 -3.44 -1.33 15.26
N ASP A 112 -3.96 -0.49 16.17
CA ASP A 112 -3.44 -0.39 17.53
C ASP A 112 -3.59 -1.72 18.29
N GLN A 113 -4.71 -2.42 18.12
CA GLN A 113 -4.85 -3.78 18.66
C GLN A 113 -3.81 -4.73 18.05
N ALA A 114 -3.53 -4.63 16.76
CA ALA A 114 -2.56 -5.50 16.09
C ALA A 114 -1.12 -5.28 16.57
N SER A 115 -0.76 -4.06 16.97
CA SER A 115 0.59 -3.73 17.46
C SER A 115 0.89 -4.28 18.87
N ARG A 116 -0.13 -4.69 19.61
CA ARG A 116 0.00 -5.17 20.99
C ARG A 116 0.37 -6.65 21.04
N ARG A 117 1.30 -7.03 21.93
CA ARG A 117 1.72 -8.44 22.15
C ARG A 117 0.57 -9.42 22.44
N ARG A 118 -0.53 -8.96 23.04
CA ARG A 118 -1.76 -9.74 23.28
C ARG A 118 -2.97 -9.08 22.59
N GLY A 119 -2.71 -8.53 21.42
CA GLY A 119 -3.71 -7.97 20.52
C GLY A 119 -4.77 -8.97 20.11
N ARG A 120 -5.88 -8.46 19.58
CA ARG A 120 -6.93 -9.30 19.03
C ARG A 120 -6.42 -10.00 17.77
N GLN A 121 -6.65 -11.30 17.67
CA GLN A 121 -6.32 -12.06 16.47
C GLN A 121 -7.08 -11.51 15.26
N GLY A 122 -6.41 -11.41 14.11
CA GLY A 122 -7.00 -10.88 12.87
C GLY A 122 -7.09 -9.35 12.80
N ALA A 123 -6.64 -8.61 13.82
CA ALA A 123 -6.82 -7.17 13.86
C ALA A 123 -6.03 -6.42 12.76
N ALA A 124 -4.87 -6.95 12.35
CA ALA A 124 -4.11 -6.40 11.22
C ALA A 124 -4.91 -6.55 9.90
N GLN A 125 -5.50 -7.72 9.66
CA GLN A 125 -6.33 -7.98 8.48
C GLN A 125 -7.60 -7.12 8.48
N ASP A 126 -8.19 -6.89 9.65
CA ASP A 126 -9.33 -5.97 9.79
C ASP A 126 -8.94 -4.52 9.44
N ALA A 127 -7.86 -4.02 10.04
CA ALA A 127 -7.35 -2.67 9.79
C ALA A 127 -7.07 -2.47 8.30
N MET A 128 -6.33 -3.41 7.70
CA MET A 128 -6.06 -3.46 6.27
C MET A 128 -7.34 -3.34 5.43
N ARG A 129 -8.36 -4.16 5.71
CA ARG A 129 -9.62 -4.10 4.96
C ARG A 129 -10.36 -2.77 5.16
N LEU A 130 -10.46 -2.29 6.39
CA LEU A 130 -11.16 -1.03 6.71
C LEU A 130 -10.54 0.17 5.99
N TYR A 131 -9.22 0.30 6.05
CA TYR A 131 -8.53 1.39 5.37
C TYR A 131 -8.67 1.31 3.86
N TYR A 132 -8.60 0.11 3.27
CA TYR A 132 -8.84 -0.06 1.85
C TYR A 132 -10.23 0.45 1.45
N ARG A 133 -11.27 0.14 2.25
CA ARG A 133 -12.64 0.61 2.02
C ARG A 133 -12.79 2.12 2.11
N VAL A 134 -12.04 2.80 2.97
CA VAL A 134 -12.02 4.28 3.00
C VAL A 134 -11.62 4.83 1.63
N SER A 135 -10.54 4.30 1.05
CA SER A 135 -10.03 4.78 -0.24
C SER A 135 -10.95 4.45 -1.42
N GLU A 136 -11.69 3.34 -1.32
CA GLU A 136 -12.57 2.84 -2.37
C GLU A 136 -13.93 3.54 -2.35
N TYR A 137 -14.55 3.67 -1.17
CA TYR A 137 -15.89 4.24 -1.02
C TYR A 137 -15.86 5.76 -0.91
N PHE A 138 -14.76 6.33 -0.40
CA PHE A 138 -14.61 7.76 -0.19
C PHE A 138 -13.32 8.29 -0.85
N PRO A 139 -13.12 8.11 -2.17
CA PRO A 139 -11.87 8.45 -2.84
C PRO A 139 -11.53 9.95 -2.83
N LYS A 140 -12.52 10.81 -2.56
CA LYS A 140 -12.35 12.27 -2.43
C LYS A 140 -12.10 12.72 -0.98
N SER A 141 -12.16 11.81 -0.01
CA SER A 141 -11.85 12.13 1.38
C SER A 141 -10.39 12.52 1.52
N PRO A 142 -10.04 13.52 2.36
CA PRO A 142 -8.65 13.80 2.69
C PRO A 142 -7.92 12.61 3.34
N LEU A 143 -8.67 11.65 3.90
CA LEU A 143 -8.14 10.43 4.50
C LEU A 143 -7.83 9.32 3.46
N ALA A 144 -8.30 9.44 2.22
CA ALA A 144 -8.27 8.36 1.24
C ALA A 144 -6.84 7.90 0.90
N GLY A 145 -5.92 8.87 0.72
CA GLY A 145 -4.51 8.56 0.41
C GLY A 145 -3.78 7.90 1.56
N GLU A 146 -4.00 8.39 2.78
CA GLU A 146 -3.41 7.81 3.99
C GLU A 146 -3.96 6.41 4.25
N ALA A 147 -5.28 6.23 4.14
CA ALA A 147 -5.91 4.94 4.33
C ALA A 147 -5.39 3.92 3.32
N LEU A 148 -5.34 4.25 2.03
CA LEU A 148 -4.81 3.30 1.04
C LEU A 148 -3.36 2.92 1.34
N TYR A 149 -2.53 3.89 1.74
CA TYR A 149 -1.14 3.61 2.14
C TYR A 149 -1.07 2.70 3.38
N ARG A 150 -1.81 2.99 4.45
CA ARG A 150 -1.84 2.13 5.66
C ARG A 150 -2.33 0.72 5.35
N SER A 151 -3.33 0.59 4.47
CA SER A 151 -3.75 -0.74 3.98
C SER A 151 -2.62 -1.47 3.25
N ALA A 152 -1.87 -0.79 2.39
CA ALA A 152 -0.77 -1.38 1.63
C ALA A 152 0.42 -1.72 2.54
N ASP A 153 0.75 -0.85 3.48
CA ASP A 153 1.84 -1.01 4.45
C ASP A 153 1.59 -2.22 5.38
N ILE A 154 0.37 -2.39 5.90
CA ILE A 154 0.04 -3.58 6.71
C ILE A 154 0.22 -4.87 5.91
N ARG A 155 -0.21 -4.91 4.63
CA ARG A 155 0.03 -6.07 3.74
C ARG A 155 1.51 -6.32 3.57
N TRP A 156 2.26 -5.26 3.28
CA TRP A 156 3.69 -5.30 3.09
C TRP A 156 4.42 -5.85 4.32
N GLN A 157 4.09 -5.39 5.52
CA GLN A 157 4.70 -5.85 6.77
C GLN A 157 4.43 -7.34 7.04
N ILE A 158 3.20 -7.80 6.81
CA ILE A 158 2.83 -9.21 6.97
C ILE A 158 3.63 -10.08 6.00
N GLU A 159 3.64 -9.71 4.72
CA GLU A 159 4.36 -10.45 3.67
C GLU A 159 5.88 -10.41 3.87
N LYS A 160 6.43 -9.24 4.22
CA LYS A 160 7.86 -9.06 4.50
C LYS A 160 8.33 -9.97 5.62
N SER A 161 7.54 -10.09 6.69
CA SER A 161 7.86 -10.97 7.81
C SER A 161 7.89 -12.44 7.38
N ASP A 162 6.94 -12.86 6.54
CA ASP A 162 6.87 -14.24 6.05
C ASP A 162 8.02 -14.55 5.07
N VAL A 163 8.20 -13.69 4.06
CA VAL A 163 9.29 -13.80 3.07
C VAL A 163 10.66 -13.83 3.76
N SER A 164 10.90 -12.95 4.74
CA SER A 164 12.20 -12.85 5.42
C SER A 164 12.52 -14.07 6.30
N ALA A 165 11.51 -14.86 6.69
CA ALA A 165 11.71 -16.09 7.46
C ALA A 165 12.13 -17.28 6.57
N ARG A 166 11.98 -17.18 5.25
CA ARG A 166 12.30 -18.26 4.31
C ARG A 166 13.83 -18.36 4.11
N PRO A 167 14.39 -19.57 3.91
CA PRO A 167 15.81 -19.72 3.61
C PRO A 167 16.27 -18.93 2.37
N SER A 168 15.38 -18.81 1.37
CA SER A 168 15.64 -18.06 0.14
C SER A 168 15.88 -16.56 0.37
N ALA A 169 15.46 -16.00 1.51
CA ALA A 169 15.72 -14.60 1.83
C ALA A 169 17.21 -14.27 1.96
N LYS A 170 18.05 -15.29 2.20
CA LYS A 170 19.52 -15.15 2.29
C LYS A 170 20.20 -15.19 0.93
N GLU A 171 19.51 -15.60 -0.13
CA GLU A 171 20.08 -15.68 -1.46
C GLU A 171 20.58 -14.31 -1.92
N ARG A 172 21.81 -14.28 -2.44
CA ARG A 172 22.47 -13.03 -2.83
C ARG A 172 21.72 -12.32 -3.95
N GLU A 173 21.31 -13.07 -4.98
CA GLU A 173 20.67 -12.48 -6.16
C GLU A 173 19.19 -12.18 -5.88
N PRO A 174 18.70 -10.95 -6.13
CA PRO A 174 17.31 -10.58 -5.82
C PRO A 174 16.25 -11.46 -6.47
N PHE A 175 16.50 -11.97 -7.68
CA PHE A 175 15.53 -12.82 -8.41
C PHE A 175 15.37 -14.23 -7.84
N LEU A 176 16.31 -14.68 -6.98
CA LEU A 176 16.20 -15.94 -6.25
C LEU A 176 15.41 -15.78 -4.94
N ARG A 177 15.12 -14.53 -4.55
CA ARG A 177 14.30 -14.20 -3.41
C ARG A 177 12.85 -14.05 -3.87
N GLU A 178 11.95 -14.46 -3.00
CA GLU A 178 10.55 -14.12 -3.15
C GLU A 178 10.38 -12.66 -2.77
N GLY A 179 9.75 -11.86 -3.65
CA GLY A 179 9.37 -10.49 -3.34
C GLY A 179 8.01 -10.44 -2.65
N MET A 180 7.68 -9.27 -2.11
CA MET A 180 6.33 -8.95 -1.66
C MET A 180 5.47 -8.48 -2.84
N ASP A 181 4.15 -8.58 -2.73
CA ASP A 181 3.20 -8.12 -3.75
C ASP A 181 3.22 -6.59 -3.87
N GLU A 182 3.79 -6.11 -4.97
CA GLU A 182 3.90 -4.69 -5.29
C GLU A 182 2.57 -4.03 -5.66
N LYS A 183 1.51 -4.82 -5.92
CA LYS A 183 0.23 -4.34 -6.45
C LYS A 183 -0.33 -3.18 -5.64
N PHE A 184 -0.41 -3.32 -4.32
CA PHE A 184 -1.07 -2.34 -3.47
C PHE A 184 -0.21 -1.08 -3.27
N MET A 185 1.11 -1.21 -3.17
CA MET A 185 2.02 -0.04 -3.15
C MET A 185 1.96 0.73 -4.47
N LYS A 186 1.95 0.03 -5.61
CA LYS A 186 1.76 0.66 -6.93
C LYS A 186 0.39 1.33 -7.06
N GLU A 187 -0.64 0.77 -6.43
CA GLU A 187 -1.96 1.37 -6.39
C GLU A 187 -1.97 2.71 -5.63
N VAL A 188 -1.27 2.81 -4.49
CA VAL A 188 -1.08 4.07 -3.76
C VAL A 188 -0.46 5.13 -4.66
N ILE A 189 0.66 4.80 -5.31
CA ILE A 189 1.39 5.71 -6.21
C ILE A 189 0.50 6.17 -7.36
N LYS A 190 -0.27 5.24 -7.95
CA LYS A 190 -1.15 5.53 -9.09
C LYS A 190 -2.34 6.40 -8.70
N LYS A 191 -2.99 6.14 -7.55
CA LYS A 191 -4.20 6.86 -7.12
C LYS A 191 -3.89 8.22 -6.49
N PHE A 192 -2.75 8.34 -5.80
CA PHE A 192 -2.38 9.54 -5.04
C PHE A 192 -0.97 10.05 -5.39
N PRO A 193 -0.67 10.30 -6.68
CA PRO A 193 0.67 10.71 -7.10
C PRO A 193 1.07 12.06 -6.48
N GLY A 194 2.37 12.22 -6.19
CA GLY A 194 2.92 13.45 -5.61
C GLY A 194 2.54 13.71 -4.15
N THR A 195 1.89 12.75 -3.49
CA THR A 195 1.63 12.82 -2.04
C THR A 195 2.75 12.12 -1.27
N LYS A 196 2.95 12.52 -0.01
CA LYS A 196 3.89 11.83 0.90
C LYS A 196 3.63 10.32 1.02
N TRP A 197 2.37 9.89 0.81
CA TRP A 197 1.97 8.50 0.85
C TRP A 197 2.45 7.72 -0.38
N ALA A 198 2.43 8.34 -1.56
CA ALA A 198 3.05 7.78 -2.76
C ALA A 198 4.57 7.69 -2.61
N ASP A 199 5.20 8.70 -2.00
CA ASP A 199 6.64 8.67 -1.73
C ASP A 199 7.01 7.53 -0.78
N LEU A 200 6.25 7.34 0.31
CA LEU A 200 6.45 6.22 1.24
C LEU A 200 6.21 4.85 0.56
N ALA A 201 5.18 4.74 -0.28
CA ALA A 201 4.95 3.52 -1.05
C ALA A 201 6.11 3.21 -2.02
N ALA A 202 6.69 4.23 -2.66
CA ALA A 202 7.86 4.09 -3.52
C ALA A 202 9.12 3.66 -2.73
N PHE A 203 9.25 4.11 -1.48
CA PHE A 203 10.33 3.68 -0.57
C PHE A 203 10.23 2.18 -0.28
N HIS A 204 9.04 1.70 0.11
CA HIS A 204 8.83 0.28 0.42
C HIS A 204 9.16 -0.64 -0.77
N LEU A 205 8.81 -0.22 -2.00
CA LEU A 205 9.15 -0.97 -3.21
C LEU A 205 10.66 -1.15 -3.45
N ILE A 206 11.53 -0.46 -2.70
CA ILE A 206 12.97 -0.71 -2.70
C ILE A 206 13.29 -2.10 -2.11
N ASP A 207 12.53 -2.60 -1.13
CA ASP A 207 12.83 -3.88 -0.47
C ASP A 207 12.94 -5.05 -1.47
N ASN A 208 12.08 -5.08 -2.48
CA ASN A 208 12.09 -6.09 -3.55
C ASN A 208 13.32 -6.02 -4.46
N LYS A 209 14.08 -4.92 -4.41
CA LYS A 209 15.28 -4.69 -5.22
C LYS A 209 16.56 -4.95 -4.44
N LEU A 210 16.47 -5.22 -3.14
CA LEU A 210 17.63 -5.47 -2.30
C LEU A 210 18.17 -6.89 -2.50
N CYS A 211 19.47 -7.06 -2.30
CA CYS A 211 20.08 -8.38 -2.19
C CYS A 211 19.85 -8.96 -0.79
N GLY A 212 19.98 -10.29 -0.67
CA GLY A 212 20.00 -10.98 0.61
C GLY A 212 21.34 -10.77 1.31
N ASP A 213 22.08 -11.84 1.57
CA ASP A 213 23.46 -11.72 2.04
C ASP A 213 24.36 -11.26 0.89
N TRP A 214 25.16 -10.20 1.13
CA TRP A 214 26.12 -9.70 0.15
C TRP A 214 27.31 -10.65 -0.05
N GLN A 215 27.58 -11.55 0.90
CA GLN A 215 28.67 -12.55 0.83
C GLN A 215 30.05 -11.91 0.53
N GLY A 216 30.27 -10.69 1.02
CA GLY A 216 31.50 -9.93 0.78
C GLY A 216 31.72 -9.49 -0.68
N SER A 217 30.70 -9.52 -1.54
CA SER A 217 30.79 -9.03 -2.92
C SER A 217 30.33 -7.58 -3.04
N SER A 218 31.09 -6.75 -3.74
CA SER A 218 30.77 -5.32 -3.92
C SER A 218 29.54 -5.03 -4.78
N LYS A 219 29.16 -5.95 -5.68
CA LYS A 219 28.11 -5.72 -6.70
C LYS A 219 26.75 -5.34 -6.10
N CYS A 220 26.34 -6.01 -5.03
CA CYS A 220 25.05 -5.78 -4.38
C CYS A 220 24.98 -4.45 -3.62
N PRO A 221 25.84 -4.19 -2.62
CA PRO A 221 25.80 -2.95 -1.87
C PRO A 221 25.98 -1.70 -2.75
N THR A 222 26.75 -1.79 -3.85
CA THR A 222 26.85 -0.68 -4.82
C THR A 222 25.49 -0.37 -5.45
N LYS A 223 24.79 -1.38 -5.98
CA LYS A 223 23.47 -1.19 -6.60
C LYS A 223 22.43 -0.71 -5.60
N GLU A 224 22.42 -1.29 -4.41
CA GLU A 224 21.48 -0.88 -3.37
C GLU A 224 21.73 0.57 -2.95
N ALA A 225 22.99 0.99 -2.77
CA ALA A 225 23.33 2.38 -2.45
C ALA A 225 22.80 3.34 -3.52
N GLU A 226 23.01 3.03 -4.80
CA GLU A 226 22.51 3.82 -5.93
C GLU A 226 20.99 3.91 -5.95
N ILE A 227 20.27 2.83 -5.63
CA ILE A 227 18.79 2.83 -5.53
C ILE A 227 18.32 3.81 -4.45
N TYR A 228 18.94 3.78 -3.28
CA TYR A 228 18.59 4.65 -2.16
C TYR A 228 18.96 6.13 -2.41
N GLU A 229 20.12 6.41 -3.02
CA GLU A 229 20.49 7.78 -3.41
C GLU A 229 19.55 8.34 -4.47
N LYS A 230 19.15 7.50 -5.43
CA LYS A 230 18.15 7.84 -6.43
C LYS A 230 16.82 8.19 -5.75
N TYR A 231 16.35 7.37 -4.81
CA TYR A 231 15.14 7.67 -4.06
C TYR A 231 15.24 9.01 -3.31
N GLY A 232 16.32 9.24 -2.55
CA GLY A 232 16.51 10.47 -1.78
C GLY A 232 16.68 11.72 -2.65
N SER A 233 17.04 11.57 -3.93
CA SER A 233 17.12 12.69 -4.88
C SER A 233 15.81 12.94 -5.63
N GLU A 234 15.06 11.89 -5.98
CA GLU A 234 13.76 11.99 -6.65
C GLU A 234 12.63 12.39 -5.68
N HIS A 235 12.74 12.02 -4.39
CA HIS A 235 11.73 12.24 -3.35
C HIS A 235 12.27 13.03 -2.15
N PRO A 236 12.83 14.25 -2.32
CA PRO A 236 13.50 14.97 -1.25
C PRO A 236 12.56 15.44 -0.12
N GLN A 237 11.25 15.48 -0.36
CA GLN A 237 10.22 15.84 0.63
C GLN A 237 9.59 14.61 1.30
N SER A 238 10.00 13.40 0.92
CA SER A 238 9.50 12.19 1.53
C SER A 238 9.89 12.13 3.01
N PRO A 239 8.99 11.67 3.90
CA PRO A 239 9.35 11.34 5.27
C PRO A 239 10.49 10.30 5.37
N ALA A 240 10.65 9.44 4.36
CA ALA A 240 11.70 8.43 4.30
C ALA A 240 12.99 8.89 3.57
N ALA A 241 13.08 10.15 3.12
CA ALA A 241 14.24 10.64 2.39
C ALA A 241 15.55 10.55 3.20
N ALA A 242 15.48 10.91 4.49
CA ALA A 242 16.63 10.84 5.39
C ALA A 242 17.06 9.40 5.67
N GLU A 243 16.10 8.48 5.82
CA GLU A 243 16.34 7.05 5.97
C GLU A 243 17.02 6.48 4.73
N ALA A 244 16.48 6.75 3.54
CA ALA A 244 17.07 6.31 2.29
C ALA A 244 18.52 6.78 2.14
N LEU A 245 18.79 8.07 2.36
CA LEU A 245 20.16 8.59 2.27
C LEU A 245 21.09 7.97 3.32
N TYR A 246 20.60 7.69 4.53
CA TYR A 246 21.38 6.97 5.53
C TYR A 246 21.68 5.53 5.09
N ASP A 247 20.69 4.83 4.55
CA ASP A 247 20.82 3.46 4.04
C ASP A 247 21.79 3.37 2.87
N ALA A 248 21.84 4.38 2.01
CA ALA A 248 22.87 4.53 0.99
C ALA A 248 24.26 4.74 1.61
N ALA A 249 24.39 5.66 2.56
CA ALA A 249 25.67 5.95 3.21
C ALA A 249 26.25 4.73 3.93
N TRP A 250 25.40 3.94 4.59
CA TRP A 250 25.81 2.70 5.25
C TRP A 250 26.29 1.62 4.26
N ARG A 251 25.65 1.52 3.09
CA ARG A 251 26.11 0.61 2.02
C ARG A 251 27.44 1.05 1.41
N TRP A 252 27.62 2.36 1.18
CA TRP A 252 28.92 2.90 0.78
C TRP A 252 29.99 2.66 1.84
N SER A 253 29.66 2.71 3.13
CA SER A 253 30.63 2.44 4.17
C SER A 253 31.04 0.97 4.21
N ALA A 254 30.10 0.03 3.99
CA ALA A 254 30.42 -1.38 3.88
C ALA A 254 31.37 -1.70 2.72
N LEU A 255 31.20 -1.00 1.59
CA LEU A 255 32.06 -1.13 0.41
C LEU A 255 33.52 -0.76 0.68
N ILE A 256 33.82 0.03 1.71
CA ILE A 256 35.20 0.35 2.10
C ILE A 256 35.96 -0.94 2.42
N GLU A 257 35.40 -1.79 3.29
CA GLU A 257 36.06 -3.05 3.68
C GLU A 257 35.99 -4.10 2.59
N ILE A 258 34.85 -4.22 1.89
CA ILE A 258 34.70 -5.16 0.78
C ILE A 258 35.74 -4.89 -0.32
N TYR A 259 35.91 -3.64 -0.76
CA TYR A 259 36.89 -3.33 -1.81
C TYR A 259 38.33 -3.52 -1.36
N LYS A 260 38.65 -3.39 -0.07
CA LYS A 260 39.98 -3.79 0.44
C LYS A 260 40.21 -5.29 0.26
N THR A 261 39.22 -6.12 0.59
CA THR A 261 39.32 -7.58 0.40
C THR A 261 39.40 -7.98 -1.08
N GLU A 262 38.77 -7.19 -1.96
CA GLU A 262 38.85 -7.36 -3.43
C GLU A 262 40.14 -6.76 -4.04
N ASN A 263 41.08 -6.22 -3.25
CA ASN A 263 42.30 -5.52 -3.69
C ASN A 263 42.04 -4.28 -4.59
N GLU A 264 40.89 -3.63 -4.41
CA GLU A 264 40.43 -2.46 -5.18
C GLU A 264 40.55 -1.17 -4.36
N SER A 265 41.78 -0.82 -3.96
CA SER A 265 42.06 0.29 -3.03
C SER A 265 41.49 1.65 -3.47
N LYS A 266 41.49 1.93 -4.78
CA LYS A 266 40.90 3.16 -5.33
C LYS A 266 39.39 3.21 -5.09
N LYS A 267 38.68 2.11 -5.34
CA LYS A 267 37.22 2.02 -5.11
C LYS A 267 36.87 2.08 -3.63
N SER A 268 37.73 1.55 -2.76
CA SER A 268 37.60 1.70 -1.31
C SER A 268 37.61 3.18 -0.90
N GLU A 269 38.58 3.98 -1.37
CA GLU A 269 38.64 5.42 -1.03
C GLU A 269 37.51 6.24 -1.69
N GLU A 270 37.09 5.89 -2.90
CA GLU A 270 35.91 6.47 -3.53
C GLU A 270 34.64 6.19 -2.72
N SER A 271 34.47 4.95 -2.24
CA SER A 271 33.33 4.53 -1.42
C SER A 271 33.31 5.24 -0.08
N LYS A 272 34.48 5.41 0.54
CA LYS A 272 34.64 6.22 1.76
C LYS A 272 34.20 7.67 1.54
N SER A 273 34.63 8.28 0.43
CA SER A 273 34.27 9.66 0.10
C SER A 273 32.76 9.81 -0.11
N LYS A 274 32.12 8.86 -0.81
CA LYS A 274 30.66 8.81 -0.99
C LYS A 274 29.94 8.62 0.34
N ALA A 275 30.36 7.67 1.17
CA ALA A 275 29.76 7.42 2.47
C ALA A 275 29.77 8.67 3.36
N ILE A 276 30.90 9.39 3.41
CA ILE A 276 31.01 10.64 4.16
C ILE A 276 30.09 11.72 3.58
N ALA A 277 30.12 11.95 2.27
CA ALA A 277 29.32 12.98 1.63
C ALA A 277 27.81 12.73 1.82
N THR A 278 27.36 11.49 1.63
CA THR A 278 25.96 11.11 1.79
C THR A 278 25.53 11.18 3.26
N ALA A 279 26.35 10.74 4.22
CA ALA A 279 26.04 10.88 5.64
C ALA A 279 26.01 12.34 6.11
N GLN A 280 26.93 13.19 5.63
CA GLN A 280 26.91 14.64 5.90
C GLN A 280 25.63 15.29 5.37
N LYS A 281 25.13 14.86 4.21
CA LYS A 281 23.84 15.31 3.67
C LYS A 281 22.69 14.97 4.62
N VAL A 282 22.66 13.77 5.19
CA VAL A 282 21.66 13.39 6.20
C VAL A 282 21.74 14.29 7.43
N VAL A 283 22.94 14.51 7.98
CA VAL A 283 23.14 15.39 9.16
C VAL A 283 22.67 16.82 8.87
N ALA A 284 22.97 17.36 7.69
CA ALA A 284 22.59 18.72 7.32
C ALA A 284 21.07 18.87 7.10
N GLN A 285 20.42 17.87 6.51
CA GLN A 285 19.00 17.93 6.16
C GLN A 285 18.07 17.49 7.30
N SER A 286 18.56 16.66 8.23
CA SER A 286 17.74 16.05 9.27
C SER A 286 18.49 15.96 10.62
N PRO A 287 19.03 17.07 11.16
CA PRO A 287 19.88 17.04 12.36
C PRO A 287 19.15 16.59 13.63
N GLN A 288 17.82 16.76 13.69
CA GLN A 288 17.00 16.47 14.89
C GLN A 288 16.22 15.15 14.77
N THR A 289 16.61 14.27 13.86
CA THR A 289 15.98 12.94 13.70
C THR A 289 16.94 11.84 14.12
N ASP A 290 16.40 10.65 14.40
CA ASP A 290 17.20 9.46 14.66
C ASP A 290 18.17 9.15 13.51
N TRP A 291 17.77 9.44 12.27
CA TRP A 291 18.62 9.28 11.09
C TRP A 291 19.81 10.23 11.08
N GLY A 292 19.63 11.48 11.52
CA GLY A 292 20.73 12.44 11.72
C GLY A 292 21.73 11.93 12.76
N ALA A 293 21.26 11.45 13.91
CA ALA A 293 22.12 10.89 14.95
C ALA A 293 22.86 9.62 14.46
N ARG A 294 22.17 8.74 13.73
CA ARG A 294 22.77 7.53 13.12
C ARG A 294 23.83 7.90 12.08
N ALA A 295 23.58 8.90 11.25
CA ALA A 295 24.55 9.40 10.27
C ALA A 295 25.78 10.01 10.95
N GLN A 296 25.59 10.77 12.03
CA GLN A 296 26.70 11.31 12.83
C GLN A 296 27.57 10.18 13.43
N ARG A 297 26.94 9.11 13.95
CA ARG A 297 27.65 7.91 14.41
C ARG A 297 28.42 7.26 13.27
N LEU A 298 27.81 7.10 12.10
CA LEU A 298 28.47 6.50 10.93
C LEU A 298 29.71 7.29 10.50
N LEU A 299 29.61 8.63 10.47
CA LEU A 299 30.75 9.52 10.19
C LEU A 299 31.89 9.29 11.18
N TYR A 300 31.58 9.19 12.48
CA TYR A 300 32.58 8.91 13.50
C TYR A 300 33.30 7.59 13.23
N LEU A 301 32.57 6.49 12.95
CA LEU A 301 33.17 5.19 12.66
C LEU A 301 34.13 5.26 11.46
N ILE A 302 33.69 5.87 10.35
CA ILE A 302 34.51 6.00 9.14
C ILE A 302 35.77 6.85 9.40
N GLN A 303 35.63 7.96 10.13
CA GLN A 303 36.75 8.85 10.44
C GLN A 303 37.78 8.21 11.37
N GLN A 304 37.32 7.42 12.34
CA GLN A 304 38.18 6.65 13.24
C GLN A 304 38.71 5.36 12.61
N LYS A 305 38.42 5.10 11.32
CA LYS A 305 38.80 3.88 10.59
C LYS A 305 38.27 2.61 11.25
N ILE A 306 37.13 2.69 11.94
CA ILE A 306 36.45 1.54 12.53
C ILE A 306 35.66 0.84 11.42
N PRO A 307 35.88 -0.46 11.16
CA PRO A 307 35.14 -1.22 10.16
C PRO A 307 33.62 -1.16 10.39
N THR A 308 32.86 -0.86 9.34
CA THR A 308 31.38 -0.81 9.41
C THR A 308 30.70 -2.07 8.88
N TYR A 309 31.47 -3.02 8.36
CA TYR A 309 31.00 -4.28 7.78
C TYR A 309 32.04 -5.39 8.02
N GLY A 310 31.57 -6.63 8.21
CA GLY A 310 32.41 -7.77 8.59
C GLY A 310 32.53 -7.96 10.10
N ASN A 311 33.40 -8.87 10.54
CA ASN A 311 33.61 -9.12 11.97
C ASN A 311 34.26 -7.90 12.64
N THR A 312 33.58 -7.37 13.65
CA THR A 312 33.97 -6.17 14.42
C THR A 312 34.88 -6.49 15.61
N THR A 313 35.40 -7.72 15.70
CA THR A 313 36.39 -8.12 16.69
C THR A 313 37.78 -7.98 16.09
N GLU A 314 38.50 -6.94 16.49
CA GLU A 314 39.97 -6.96 16.52
C GLU A 314 40.47 -8.04 17.51
#